data_AF-A0A2V8V8R8-F1
#
_entry.id   AF-A0A2V8V8R8-F1
#
_cell.length_a   1.000
_cell.length_b   1.000
_cell.length_c   1.000
_cell.angle_alpha   90.00
_cell.angle_beta   90.00
_cell.angle_gamma   90.00
#
_symmetry.space_group_name_H-M   'P 1'
#
loop_
_entity.id
_entity.type
_entity.pdbx_description
1 polymer ?
#
loop_
_entity_poly.entity_id
_entity_poly.type
_entity_poly.pdbx_seq_one_letter_code
_entity_poly.pdbx_strand_id
1 'polypeptide(L)'
;MPVREKEYVETTPLVVDGIMYLSEPPSNVVALDAATGRQYWRYKRALPKPINVCCGQVNRGVAILGDRLFVGTVDAHLVALDAKTGSVLWDVKVADHAAATALP
;
A
#
# COMPACT_ATOMS: atom_id res chain seq x y z
N MET A 1 -22.42 2.67 -17.43
CA MET A 1 -21.36 2.02 -16.63
C MET A 1 -20.84 3.07 -15.65
N PRO A 2 -20.74 2.80 -14.34
CA PRO A 2 -20.18 3.79 -13.43
C PRO A 2 -18.73 4.05 -13.85
N VAL A 3 -18.37 5.32 -14.02
CA VAL A 3 -17.00 5.74 -14.31
C VAL A 3 -16.18 5.32 -13.08
N ARG A 4 -15.23 4.40 -13.25
CA ARG A 4 -14.26 4.11 -12.19
C ARG A 4 -13.57 5.44 -11.86
N GLU A 5 -13.58 5.83 -10.59
CA GLU A 5 -12.75 6.95 -10.14
C GLU A 5 -11.33 6.75 -10.67
N LYS A 6 -10.73 7.85 -11.16
CA LYS A 6 -9.42 7.80 -11.79
C LYS A 6 -8.38 7.51 -10.71
N GLU A 7 -8.03 6.23 -10.55
CA GLU A 7 -7.00 5.79 -9.62
C GLU A 7 -5.61 6.17 -10.18
N TYR A 8 -4.86 6.94 -9.41
CA TYR A 8 -3.49 7.31 -9.77
C TYR A 8 -2.51 6.31 -9.16
N VAL A 9 -1.61 5.81 -9.99
CA VAL A 9 -0.51 4.95 -9.56
C VAL A 9 0.75 5.80 -9.48
N GLU A 10 1.19 6.10 -8.26
CA GLU A 10 2.40 6.90 -7.97
C GLU A 10 3.56 6.05 -7.43
N THR A 11 3.42 4.73 -7.46
CA THR A 11 4.39 3.81 -6.87
C THR A 11 5.73 3.88 -7.59
N THR A 12 6.83 3.96 -6.83
CA THR A 12 8.16 3.58 -7.32
C THR A 12 8.36 2.10 -7.03
N PRO A 13 8.47 1.23 -8.06
CA PRO A 13 8.66 -0.20 -7.85
C PRO A 13 9.92 -0.50 -7.06
N LEU A 14 9.83 -1.44 -6.11
CA LEU A 14 10.98 -1.99 -5.40
C LEU A 14 11.24 -3.41 -5.92
N VAL A 15 12.46 -3.68 -6.40
CA VAL A 15 12.84 -5.01 -6.91
C VAL A 15 13.98 -5.58 -6.07
N VAL A 16 13.78 -6.75 -5.48
CA VAL A 16 14.79 -7.49 -4.69
C VAL A 16 14.72 -8.96 -5.09
N ASP A 17 15.86 -9.56 -5.41
CA ASP A 17 15.99 -10.99 -5.75
C ASP A 17 15.00 -11.49 -6.81
N GLY A 18 14.72 -10.66 -7.81
CA GLY A 18 13.80 -11.00 -8.91
C GLY A 18 12.32 -10.87 -8.56
N ILE A 19 11.97 -10.39 -7.36
CA ILE A 19 10.59 -10.09 -6.96
C ILE A 19 10.39 -8.57 -7.02
N MET A 20 9.36 -8.13 -7.73
CA MET A 20 8.91 -6.74 -7.80
C MET A 20 7.74 -6.51 -6.86
N TYR A 21 7.87 -5.52 -5.98
CA TYR A 21 6.83 -5.09 -5.06
C TYR A 21 6.27 -3.74 -5.50
N LEU A 22 4.94 -3.67 -5.62
CA LEU A 22 4.21 -2.46 -6.02
C LEU A 22 3.16 -2.13 -4.97
N SER A 23 3.00 -0.83 -4.69
CA SER A 23 1.84 -0.33 -3.95
C SER A 23 0.75 0.10 -4.94
N GLU A 24 -0.50 -0.23 -4.66
CA GLU A 24 -1.66 0.18 -5.46
C GLU A 24 -2.69 0.90 -4.60
N PRO A 25 -3.49 1.81 -5.19
CA PRO A 25 -4.63 2.37 -4.49
C PRO A 25 -5.57 1.28 -3.93
N PRO A 26 -6.15 1.50 -2.74
CA PRO A 26 -5.97 2.69 -1.92
C PRO A 26 -4.83 2.58 -0.89
N SER A 27 -4.27 1.38 -0.67
CA SER A 27 -3.07 1.07 0.14
C SER A 27 -2.76 -0.44 0.05
N ASN A 28 -3.00 -1.02 -1.12
CA ASN A 28 -2.74 -2.43 -1.38
C ASN A 28 -1.27 -2.63 -1.73
N VAL A 29 -0.78 -3.85 -1.60
CA VAL A 29 0.57 -4.23 -2.04
C VAL A 29 0.48 -5.52 -2.83
N VAL A 30 1.21 -5.59 -3.95
CA VAL A 30 1.33 -6.79 -4.77
C VAL A 30 2.79 -7.16 -4.96
N ALA A 31 3.09 -8.46 -4.89
CA ALA A 31 4.38 -9.01 -5.28
C ALA A 31 4.26 -9.76 -6.59
N LEU A 32 5.15 -9.45 -7.52
CA LEU A 32 5.19 -10.01 -8.86
C LEU A 32 6.56 -10.61 -9.12
N ASP A 33 6.61 -11.63 -9.95
CA ASP A 33 7.82 -12.06 -10.64
C ASP A 33 8.28 -10.93 -11.56
N ALA A 34 9.48 -10.40 -11.34
CA ALA A 34 9.95 -9.19 -12.04
C ALA A 34 10.20 -9.42 -13.54
N ALA A 35 10.41 -10.66 -13.96
CA ALA A 35 10.66 -11.00 -15.36
C ALA A 35 9.36 -11.25 -16.14
N THR A 36 8.38 -11.88 -15.50
CA THR A 36 7.15 -12.35 -16.17
C THR A 36 5.89 -11.57 -15.80
N GLY A 37 5.93 -10.79 -14.70
CA GLY A 37 4.77 -10.13 -14.13
C GLY A 37 3.79 -11.07 -13.43
N ARG A 38 4.12 -12.36 -13.26
CA ARG A 38 3.27 -13.32 -12.56
C ARG A 38 3.11 -12.91 -11.09
N GLN A 39 1.87 -12.77 -10.63
CA GLN A 39 1.60 -12.46 -9.23
C GLN A 39 1.97 -13.63 -8.30
N TYR A 40 2.75 -13.35 -7.25
CA TYR A 40 2.97 -14.28 -6.15
C TYR A 40 1.89 -14.13 -5.08
N TRP A 41 1.66 -12.91 -4.60
CA TRP A 41 0.67 -12.61 -3.58
C TRP A 41 0.17 -11.18 -3.69
N ARG A 42 -0.92 -10.89 -2.97
CA ARG A 42 -1.52 -9.56 -2.88
C ARG A 42 -2.08 -9.32 -1.48
N TYR A 43 -1.62 -8.25 -0.85
CA TYR A 43 -2.19 -7.69 0.36
C TYR A 43 -3.29 -6.68 0.00
N LYS A 44 -4.45 -6.80 0.66
CA LYS A 44 -5.56 -5.86 0.51
C LYS A 44 -5.82 -5.15 1.83
N ARG A 45 -5.79 -3.81 1.82
CA ARG A 45 -6.11 -2.98 2.98
C ARG A 45 -7.62 -2.71 3.01
N ALA A 46 -8.29 -3.12 4.09
CA ALA A 46 -9.63 -2.65 4.38
C ALA A 46 -9.52 -1.24 4.98
N LEU A 47 -10.26 -0.28 4.42
CA LEU A 47 -10.25 1.10 4.88
C LEU A 47 -11.58 1.48 5.55
N PRO A 48 -11.55 2.27 6.64
CA PRO A 48 -12.75 2.90 7.17
C PRO A 48 -13.35 3.85 6.13
N LYS A 49 -14.62 4.22 6.27
CA LYS A 49 -15.27 5.25 5.45
C LYS A 49 -15.82 6.35 6.36
N PRO A 50 -15.63 7.64 6.04
CA PRO A 50 -14.88 8.17 4.88
C PRO A 50 -13.35 8.17 5.09
N ILE A 51 -12.59 8.13 3.99
CA ILE A 51 -11.15 8.48 3.97
C ILE A 51 -11.02 9.84 3.30
N ASN A 52 -10.53 10.83 4.04
CA ASN A 52 -10.33 12.19 3.55
C ASN A 52 -8.86 12.41 3.21
N VAL A 53 -8.54 12.43 1.92
CA VAL A 53 -7.19 12.70 1.40
C VAL A 53 -7.27 13.77 0.32
N CYS A 54 -6.32 14.71 0.29
CA CYS A 54 -6.37 15.89 -0.58
C CYS A 54 -6.34 15.56 -2.08
N CYS A 55 -5.66 14.47 -2.43
CA CYS A 55 -5.01 14.33 -3.73
C CYS A 55 -5.17 12.90 -4.29
N GLY A 56 -6.24 12.22 -3.88
CA GLY A 56 -6.50 10.81 -4.21
C GLY A 56 -5.89 9.83 -3.21
N GLN A 57 -6.39 8.59 -3.21
CA GLN A 57 -5.92 7.50 -2.34
C GLN A 57 -4.65 6.86 -2.91
N VAL A 58 -3.62 7.68 -3.12
CA VAL A 58 -2.35 7.30 -3.75
C VAL A 58 -1.37 6.73 -2.74
N ASN A 59 -0.43 5.93 -3.25
CA ASN A 59 0.69 5.40 -2.48
C ASN A 59 1.95 5.40 -3.35
N ARG A 60 3.10 5.72 -2.74
CA ARG A 60 4.37 5.97 -3.46
C ARG A 60 5.34 4.82 -3.43
N GLY A 61 4.99 3.71 -2.76
CA GLY A 61 5.79 2.50 -2.74
C GLY A 61 5.92 1.92 -1.34
N VAL A 62 6.83 0.95 -1.26
CA VAL A 62 7.13 0.20 -0.05
C VAL A 62 8.62 0.27 0.24
N ALA A 63 9.00 -0.01 1.50
CA ALA A 63 10.38 -0.22 1.89
C ALA A 63 10.59 -1.68 2.30
N ILE A 64 11.83 -2.17 2.29
CA ILE A 64 12.17 -3.54 2.70
C ILE A 64 13.39 -3.55 3.65
N LEU A 65 13.37 -4.46 4.62
CA LEU A 65 14.52 -4.80 5.45
C LEU A 65 14.48 -6.30 5.78
N GLY A 66 15.43 -7.06 5.23
CA GLY A 66 15.39 -8.52 5.30
C GLY A 66 14.10 -9.07 4.68
N ASP A 67 13.41 -9.95 5.40
CA ASP A 67 12.16 -10.58 4.95
C ASP A 67 10.90 -9.73 5.21
N ARG A 68 11.04 -8.45 5.55
CA ARG A 68 9.91 -7.57 5.93
C ARG A 68 9.73 -6.42 4.97
N LEU A 69 8.52 -6.29 4.44
CA LEU A 69 8.07 -5.12 3.68
C LEU A 69 7.31 -4.16 4.59
N PHE A 70 7.47 -2.86 4.37
CA PHE A 70 6.81 -1.81 5.11
C PHE A 70 6.01 -0.94 4.16
N VAL A 71 4.73 -0.72 4.49
CA VAL A 71 3.82 0.15 3.74
C VAL A 71 3.11 1.10 4.69
N GLY A 72 3.15 2.39 4.37
CA GLY A 72 2.30 3.39 5.01
C GLY A 72 0.94 3.42 4.31
N THR A 73 -0.15 3.49 5.06
CA THR A 73 -1.52 3.43 4.52
C THR A 73 -2.24 4.77 4.63
N VAL A 74 -3.23 5.00 3.76
CA VAL A 74 -4.01 6.25 3.71
C VAL A 74 -4.89 6.49 4.94
N ASP A 75 -5.16 5.46 5.74
CA ASP A 75 -5.83 5.57 7.05
C ASP A 75 -4.84 5.77 8.21
N ALA A 76 -3.60 6.20 7.91
CA ALA A 76 -2.56 6.58 8.86
C ALA A 76 -2.01 5.42 9.71
N HIS A 77 -1.83 4.25 9.09
CA HIS A 77 -1.11 3.13 9.68
C HIS A 77 0.25 2.89 9.01
N LEU A 78 1.16 2.29 9.76
CA LEU A 78 2.34 1.61 9.23
C LEU A 78 2.11 0.11 9.40
N VAL A 79 2.28 -0.64 8.31
CA VAL A 79 2.06 -2.08 8.28
C VAL A 79 3.35 -2.77 7.87
N ALA A 80 3.74 -3.81 8.60
CA ALA A 80 4.75 -4.75 8.13
C ALA A 80 4.12 -6.01 7.56
N LEU A 81 4.57 -6.38 6.37
CA LEU A 81 4.19 -7.60 5.69
C LEU A 81 5.40 -8.54 5.61
N ASP A 82 5.15 -9.84 5.71
CA ASP A 82 6.12 -10.85 5.32
C ASP A 82 6.32 -10.79 3.80
N ALA A 83 7.56 -10.59 3.35
CA ALA A 83 7.86 -10.33 1.93
C ALA A 83 7.58 -11.54 1.01
N LYS A 84 7.58 -12.75 1.58
CA LYS A 84 7.41 -14.01 0.84
C LYS A 84 5.95 -14.37 0.66
N THR A 85 5.11 -14.04 1.64
CA THR A 85 3.70 -14.46 1.70
C THR A 85 2.70 -13.32 1.57
N GLY A 86 3.12 -12.08 1.85
CA GLY A 86 2.24 -10.92 1.93
C GLY A 86 1.40 -10.87 3.21
N SER A 87 1.65 -11.75 4.17
CA SER A 87 0.90 -11.82 5.43
C SER A 87 1.26 -10.66 6.35
N VAL A 88 0.30 -10.12 7.08
CA VAL A 88 0.55 -9.05 8.06
C VAL A 88 1.32 -9.60 9.25
N LEU A 89 2.49 -9.04 9.51
CA LEU A 89 3.30 -9.33 10.70
C LEU A 89 2.87 -8.46 11.87
N TRP A 90 2.61 -7.17 11.60
CA TRP A 90 2.04 -6.23 12.54
C TRP A 90 1.42 -5.03 11.81
N ASP A 91 0.54 -4.33 12.51
CA ASP A 91 -0.14 -3.12 12.05
C ASP A 91 -0.21 -2.11 13.21
N VAL A 92 0.31 -0.90 12.99
CA VAL A 92 0.36 0.16 14.00
C VAL A 92 -0.32 1.42 13.46
N LYS A 93 -1.34 1.92 14.17
CA LYS A 93 -1.90 3.26 13.95
C LYS A 93 -0.86 4.31 14.33
N VAL A 94 -0.40 5.10 13.37
CA VAL A 94 0.62 6.14 13.56
C VAL A 94 -0.01 7.48 13.92
N ALA A 95 -1.19 7.77 13.35
CA ALA A 95 -1.93 9.00 13.63
C ALA A 95 -3.43 8.80 13.45
N ASP A 96 -4.22 9.81 13.81
CA ASP A 96 -5.64 9.82 13.52
C ASP A 96 -5.91 10.35 12.10
N HIS A 97 -6.38 9.48 11.20
CA HIS A 97 -6.64 9.85 9.80
C HIS A 97 -7.72 10.93 9.66
N ALA A 98 -8.62 11.06 10.64
CA ALA A 98 -9.66 12.09 10.67
C ALA A 98 -9.12 13.46 11.12
N ALA A 99 -7.98 13.50 11.83
CA ALA A 99 -7.43 14.76 12.34
C ALA A 99 -6.81 15.64 11.24
N ALA A 100 -6.40 15.06 10.10
CA ALA A 100 -5.81 15.78 8.98
C ALA A 100 -6.79 16.76 8.28
N THR A 101 -8.09 16.62 8.52
CA THR A 101 -9.14 17.54 8.02
C THR A 101 -9.51 18.65 8.99
N ALA A 102 -8.92 18.70 10.18
CA ALA A 102 -9.08 19.81 11.11
C ALA A 102 -8.04 20.92 10.82
N LEU A 103 -8.09 21.48 9.61
CA LEU A 103 -7.63 22.86 9.43
C LEU A 103 -8.80 23.77 9.83
N PRO A 104 -8.59 24.76 10.73
CA PRO A 104 -9.62 25.75 11.04
C PRO A 104 -10.06 26.55 9.82
#